data_AF-A0A964QSS2-F1
#
_entry.id   AF-A0A964QSS2-F1
#
_cell.length_a   1.000
_cell.length_b   1.000
_cell.length_c   1.000
_cell.angle_alpha   90.00
_cell.angle_beta   90.00
_cell.angle_gamma   90.00
#
_symmetry.space_group_name_H-M   'P 1'
#
loop_
_entity.id
_entity.type
_entity.pdbx_description
1 polymer ?
#
loop_
_entity_poly.entity_id
_entity_poly.type
_entity_poly.pdbx_seq_one_letter_code
_entity_poly.pdbx_strand_id
1 'polypeptide(L)'
;MSEEKKRRRRTSNPELHKQPTVRFQVEILECRLGQIGEIMGRTGLRTKRELFDHAMAILEWAAKETASGNTVGSQTTAGEFQKLITPTLINVAAIAKATEAK
;
A
#
# COMPACT_ATOMS: atom_id res chain seq x y z
N MET A 1 13.94 15.04 -30.05
CA MET A 1 14.97 14.46 -29.16
C MET A 1 14.48 14.59 -27.72
N SER A 2 14.39 13.43 -27.05
CA SER A 2 14.33 13.21 -25.59
C SER A 2 13.26 13.95 -24.79
N GLU A 3 12.09 13.31 -24.66
CA GLU A 3 11.15 13.55 -23.56
C GLU A 3 11.86 13.47 -22.21
N GLU A 4 11.69 14.54 -21.45
CA GLU A 4 12.19 14.69 -20.10
C GLU A 4 11.58 13.61 -19.20
N LYS A 5 12.38 12.62 -18.84
CA LYS A 5 12.06 11.60 -17.84
C LYS A 5 11.58 12.31 -16.58
N LYS A 6 10.25 12.35 -16.40
CA LYS A 6 9.55 12.79 -15.20
C LYS A 6 10.06 11.93 -14.03
N ARG A 7 11.16 12.35 -13.42
CA ARG A 7 11.66 11.85 -12.13
C ARG A 7 10.52 12.12 -11.14
N ARG A 8 9.62 11.14 -10.99
CA ARG A 8 8.54 11.16 -10.01
C ARG A 8 9.22 11.25 -8.66
N ARG A 9 9.31 12.47 -8.12
CA ARG A 9 9.75 12.71 -6.74
C ARG A 9 8.79 11.88 -5.89
N ARG A 10 9.29 10.76 -5.35
CA ARG A 10 8.74 10.22 -4.11
C ARG A 10 8.77 11.41 -3.17
N THR A 11 7.61 11.98 -2.87
CA THR A 11 7.51 13.02 -1.85
C THR A 11 8.18 12.43 -0.63
N SER A 12 9.34 12.97 -0.26
CA SER A 12 10.02 12.55 0.94
C SER A 12 9.04 12.74 2.09
N ASN A 13 8.98 11.75 2.98
CA ASN A 13 8.14 11.69 4.18
C ASN A 13 7.91 13.02 4.96
N PRO A 14 8.85 14.01 4.99
CA PRO A 14 8.63 15.26 5.73
C PRO A 14 7.52 16.18 5.21
N GLU A 15 7.08 16.09 3.94
CA GLU A 15 6.05 17.01 3.41
C GLU A 15 4.62 16.54 3.66
N LEU A 16 4.42 15.26 3.98
CA LEU A 16 3.10 14.71 4.28
C LEU A 16 2.48 15.37 5.53
N HIS A 17 3.33 15.70 6.52
CA HIS A 17 2.91 16.32 7.77
C HIS A 17 2.58 17.82 7.66
N LYS A 18 2.81 18.45 6.50
CA LYS A 18 2.44 19.85 6.24
C LYS A 18 1.04 19.99 5.62
N GLN A 19 0.40 18.89 5.26
CA GLN A 19 -0.94 18.88 4.66
C GLN A 19 -2.03 18.98 5.75
N PRO A 20 -3.17 19.63 5.47
CA PRO A 20 -4.32 19.65 6.38
C PRO A 20 -4.82 18.24 6.71
N THR A 21 -5.17 18.00 7.98
CA THR A 21 -5.73 16.71 8.41
C THR A 21 -7.25 16.72 8.38
N VAL A 22 -7.86 15.60 8.00
CA VAL A 22 -9.31 15.37 8.07
C VAL A 22 -9.61 14.25 9.08
N ARG A 23 -10.70 14.37 9.84
CA ARG A 23 -11.16 13.30 10.75
C ARG A 23 -12.00 12.30 9.96
N PHE A 24 -11.55 11.04 9.96
CA PHE A 24 -12.23 9.90 9.36
C PHE A 24 -12.67 8.95 10.48
N GLN A 25 -13.96 8.64 10.54
CA GLN A 25 -14.53 7.70 11.50
C GLN A 25 -14.98 6.44 10.75
N VAL A 26 -14.59 5.28 11.28
CA VAL A 26 -14.95 3.98 10.74
C VAL A 26 -15.34 3.04 11.86
N GLU A 27 -16.23 2.11 11.53
CA GLU A 27 -16.53 0.96 12.35
C GLU A 27 -15.57 -0.18 11.99
N ILE A 28 -15.01 -0.83 13.00
CA ILE A 28 -14.14 -2.01 12.83
C ILE A 28 -14.62 -3.13 13.74
N LEU A 29 -14.33 -4.36 13.35
CA LEU A 29 -14.56 -5.50 14.23
C LEU A 29 -13.67 -5.37 15.47
N GLU A 30 -14.23 -5.68 16.64
CA GLU A 30 -13.51 -5.61 17.92
C GLU A 30 -12.22 -6.44 17.89
N CYS A 31 -12.25 -7.61 17.26
CA CYS A 31 -11.07 -8.47 17.10
C CYS A 31 -9.92 -7.79 16.32
N ARG A 32 -10.23 -6.81 15.46
CA ARG A 32 -9.21 -6.03 14.73
C ARG A 32 -8.50 -5.03 15.64
N LEU A 33 -9.13 -4.59 16.73
CA LEU A 33 -8.51 -3.65 17.65
C LEU A 33 -7.28 -4.26 18.34
N GLY A 34 -7.38 -5.52 18.77
CA GLY A 34 -6.25 -6.27 19.32
C GLY A 34 -5.10 -6.43 18.31
N GLN A 35 -5.43 -6.84 17.08
CA GLN A 35 -4.46 -6.97 15.99
C GLN A 35 -3.77 -5.65 15.64
N ILE A 36 -4.50 -4.53 15.65
CA ILE A 36 -3.95 -3.19 15.48
C ILE A 36 -2.91 -2.89 16.56
N GLY A 37 -3.22 -3.20 17.83
CA GLY A 37 -2.29 -3.04 18.94
C GLY A 37 -1.02 -3.87 18.78
N GLU A 38 -1.15 -5.13 18.37
CA GLU A 38 -0.01 -6.01 18.10
C GLU A 38 0.89 -5.50 16.97
N ILE A 39 0.29 -5.08 15.84
CA ILE A 39 1.04 -4.52 14.71
C ILE A 39 1.77 -3.25 15.14
N MET A 40 1.11 -2.34 15.84
CA MET A 40 1.73 -1.13 16.36
C MET A 40 2.89 -1.45 17.30
N GLY A 41 2.73 -2.42 18.21
CA GLY A 41 3.79 -2.88 19.10
C GLY A 41 5.01 -3.45 18.36
N ARG A 42 4.78 -4.23 17.30
CA ARG A 42 5.87 -4.80 16.47
C ARG A 42 6.58 -3.78 15.59
N THR A 43 5.88 -2.74 15.16
CA THR A 43 6.37 -1.73 14.20
C THR A 43 6.90 -0.46 14.87
N GLY A 44 6.61 -0.27 16.16
CA GLY A 44 6.99 0.94 16.91
C GLY A 44 6.12 2.17 16.59
N LEU A 45 5.01 1.98 15.87
CA LEU A 45 4.09 3.07 15.53
C LEU A 45 3.33 3.54 16.77
N ARG A 46 3.28 4.86 16.95
CA ARG A 46 2.76 5.48 18.17
C ARG A 46 1.27 5.77 18.10
N THR A 47 0.74 5.95 16.89
CA THR A 47 -0.68 6.29 16.69
C THR A 47 -1.33 5.41 15.65
N LYS A 48 -2.65 5.19 15.79
CA LYS A 48 -3.46 4.49 14.78
C LYS A 48 -3.48 5.24 13.44
N ARG A 49 -3.28 6.56 13.47
CA ARG A 49 -3.10 7.39 12.28
C ARG A 49 -1.83 6.98 11.52
N GLU A 50 -0.69 6.89 12.20
CA GLU A 50 0.56 6.44 11.58
C GLU A 50 0.40 5.04 10.99
N LEU A 51 -0.23 4.11 11.72
CA LEU A 51 -0.56 2.78 11.19
C LEU A 51 -1.38 2.87 9.90
N PHE A 52 -2.42 3.69 9.89
CA PHE A 52 -3.26 3.88 8.72
C PHE A 52 -2.48 4.48 7.54
N ASP A 53 -1.67 5.52 7.77
CA ASP A 53 -0.85 6.16 6.74
C ASP A 53 0.13 5.15 6.11
N HIS A 54 0.78 4.32 6.93
CA HIS A 54 1.67 3.25 6.46
C HIS A 54 0.93 2.13 5.72
N ALA A 55 -0.22 1.68 6.23
CA ALA A 55 -1.04 0.67 5.58
C ALA A 55 -1.52 1.13 4.20
N MET A 56 -1.93 2.41 4.09
CA MET A 56 -2.33 3.03 2.83
C MET A 56 -1.17 3.09 1.85
N ALA A 57 0.03 3.51 2.28
CA ALA A 57 1.20 3.57 1.40
C ALA A 57 1.57 2.18 0.84
N ILE A 58 1.50 1.13 1.67
CA ILE A 58 1.77 -0.25 1.25
C ILE A 58 0.72 -0.73 0.24
N LEU A 59 -0.57 -0.51 0.53
CA LEU A 59 -1.64 -0.92 -0.36
C LEU A 59 -1.59 -0.17 -1.70
N GLU A 60 -1.31 1.13 -1.68
CA GLU A 60 -1.15 1.96 -2.88
C GLU A 60 0.01 1.45 -3.74
N TRP A 61 1.16 1.16 -3.13
CA TRP A 61 2.29 0.57 -3.84
C TRP A 61 1.91 -0.78 -4.46
N ALA A 62 1.33 -1.69 -3.66
CA ALA A 62 0.96 -3.02 -4.14
C ALA A 62 -0.05 -2.98 -5.30
N ALA A 63 -1.02 -2.06 -5.24
CA ALA A 63 -1.97 -1.84 -6.32
C ALA A 63 -1.28 -1.33 -7.59
N LYS A 64 -0.36 -0.36 -7.47
CA LYS A 64 0.40 0.16 -8.63
C LYS A 64 1.27 -0.91 -9.30
N GLU A 65 1.97 -1.72 -8.51
CA GLU A 65 2.77 -2.83 -9.05
C GLU A 65 1.86 -3.83 -9.78
N THR A 66 0.75 -4.21 -9.16
CA THR A 66 -0.20 -5.16 -9.75
C THR A 66 -0.82 -4.62 -11.04
N ALA A 67 -1.19 -3.33 -11.08
CA ALA A 67 -1.71 -2.68 -12.27
C ALA A 67 -0.66 -2.59 -13.40
N SER A 68 0.63 -2.59 -13.05
CA SER A 68 1.73 -2.58 -14.01
C SER A 68 2.12 -4.00 -14.48
N GLY A 69 1.34 -5.03 -14.11
CA GLY A 69 1.60 -6.43 -14.46
C GLY A 69 2.58 -7.16 -13.53
N ASN A 70 3.09 -6.51 -12.49
CA ASN A 70 4.00 -7.13 -11.53
C ASN A 70 3.25 -7.98 -10.50
N THR A 71 3.93 -8.99 -9.95
CA THR A 71 3.40 -9.79 -8.85
C THR A 71 3.99 -9.34 -7.52
N VAL A 72 3.12 -8.96 -6.58
CA VAL A 72 3.51 -8.57 -5.22
C VAL A 72 3.49 -9.79 -4.31
N GLY A 73 4.51 -9.95 -3.46
CA GLY A 73 4.64 -11.09 -2.56
C GLY A 73 5.85 -10.99 -1.66
N SER A 74 6.05 -12.02 -0.84
CA SER A 74 7.28 -12.21 -0.06
C SER A 74 8.28 -13.02 -0.88
N GLN A 75 9.56 -12.66 -0.82
CA GLN A 75 10.64 -13.47 -1.37
C GLN A 75 11.59 -13.85 -0.23
N THR A 76 11.87 -15.14 -0.07
CA THR A 76 12.85 -15.62 0.89
C THR A 76 14.26 -15.38 0.35
N THR A 77 15.27 -15.36 1.23
CA THR A 77 16.67 -15.27 0.82
C THR A 77 17.13 -16.45 -0.04
N ALA A 78 16.44 -17.59 0.06
CA ALA A 78 16.66 -18.77 -0.78
C ALA A 78 16.06 -18.64 -2.19
N GLY A 79 15.33 -17.56 -2.47
CA GLY A 79 14.72 -17.28 -3.77
C GLY A 79 13.27 -17.75 -3.91
N GLU A 80 12.69 -18.37 -2.88
CA GLU A 80 11.29 -18.80 -2.91
C GLU A 80 10.37 -17.59 -2.87
N PHE A 81 9.42 -17.52 -3.79
CA PHE A 81 8.48 -16.43 -3.89
C PHE A 81 7.06 -16.86 -3.51
N GLN A 82 6.50 -16.24 -2.47
CA GLN A 82 5.13 -16.43 -2.05
C GLN A 82 4.28 -15.21 -2.43
N LYS A 83 3.40 -15.38 -3.41
CA LYS A 83 2.50 -14.33 -3.87
C LYS A 83 1.53 -13.89 -2.76
N LEU A 84 1.37 -12.58 -2.61
CA LEU A 84 0.31 -12.00 -1.79
C LEU A 84 -1.03 -12.13 -2.53
N ILE A 85 -1.95 -12.92 -1.97
CA ILE A 85 -3.29 -13.11 -2.52
C ILE A 85 -4.29 -12.36 -1.65
N THR A 86 -4.86 -11.29 -2.20
CA THR A 86 -5.98 -10.57 -1.60
C THR A 86 -7.03 -10.24 -2.66
N PRO A 87 -8.33 -10.18 -2.31
CA PRO A 87 -9.39 -9.80 -3.24
C PRO A 87 -9.13 -8.44 -3.92
N THR A 88 -8.55 -7.49 -3.18
CA THR A 88 -8.26 -6.14 -3.68
C THR A 88 -7.28 -6.15 -4.86
N LEU A 89 -6.20 -6.94 -4.80
CA LEU A 89 -5.22 -7.00 -5.88
C LEU A 89 -5.72 -7.79 -7.09
N ILE A 90 -6.58 -8.80 -6.87
CA ILE A 90 -7.25 -9.52 -7.97
C ILE A 90 -8.10 -8.54 -8.80
N ASN A 91 -8.87 -7.68 -8.13
CA ASN A 91 -9.69 -6.68 -8.80
C ASN A 91 -8.84 -5.68 -9.60
N VAL A 92 -7.72 -5.21 -9.04
CA VAL A 92 -6.78 -4.32 -9.74
C VAL A 92 -6.24 -4.96 -11.01
N ALA A 93 -5.80 -6.22 -10.95
CA ALA A 93 -5.30 -6.95 -12.11
C ALA A 93 -6.37 -7.13 -13.19
N ALA A 94 -7.63 -7.36 -12.81
CA ALA A 94 -8.74 -7.48 -13.75
C ALA A 94 -9.03 -6.16 -14.49
N ILE A 95 -9.05 -5.04 -13.75
CA ILE A 95 -9.28 -3.70 -14.31
C ILE A 95 -8.15 -3.30 -15.27
N ALA A 96 -6.90 -3.56 -14.90
CA ALA A 96 -5.74 -3.26 -15.75
C ALA A 96 -5.85 -3.96 -17.12
N LYS A 97 -6.14 -5.28 -17.11
CA LYS A 97 -6.33 -6.06 -18.35
C LYS A 97 -7.47 -5.55 -19.22
N ALA A 98 -8.59 -5.13 -18.61
CA ALA A 98 -9.73 -4.59 -19.35
C ALA A 98 -9.44 -3.23 -20.00
N THR A 99 -8.48 -2.47 -19.43
CA THR A 99 -8.06 -1.16 -19.95
C THR A 99 -7.10 -1.30 -21.13
N GLU A 100 -6.23 -2.31 -21.11
CA GLU A 100 -5.29 -2.62 -22.20
C GLU A 100 -5.97 -3.23 -23.45
N ALA A 101 -7.16 -3.82 -23.30
CA ALA A 101 -7.91 -4.43 -24.40
C ALA A 101 -8.80 -3.43 -25.19
N LYS A 102 -8.82 -2.15 -24.80
CA LYS A 102 -9.55 -1.06 -25.46
C LYS A 102 -8.60 -0.13 -26.21
#